data_AF-A0A8S4QQR3-F1
#
_entry.id   AF-A0A8S4QQR3-F1
#
_cell.length_a   1.000
_cell.length_b   1.000
_cell.length_c   1.000
_cell.angle_alpha   90.00
_cell.angle_beta   90.00
_cell.angle_gamma   90.00
#
_symmetry.space_group_name_H-M   'P 1'
#
loop_
_entity.id
_entity.type
_entity.pdbx_description
1 polymer ?
#
loop_
_entity_poly.entity_id
_entity_poly.type
_entity_poly.pdbx_seq_one_letter_code
_entity_poly.pdbx_strand_id
1 'polypeptide(L)'
;MEVPLTDNNTYNYYKMYSLPILDQLRDETSIIIPEYPFLMVKGSKYLPVASPCLQISADDQYICNENNVVTFSTLTCMEQLMQFQSNLSLCSRRVVQMEEMKVQRLSSDSWIVYSRNNAVMSYKCGDDISKTTILGTYLVRIEPGCEIILW
;
A
#
# COMPACT_ATOMS: atom_id res chain seq x y z
N MET A 1 -23.30 -14.89 29.59
CA MET A 1 -22.85 -13.69 28.85
C MET A 1 -21.35 -13.61 29.07
N GLU A 2 -20.56 -14.03 28.09
CA GLU A 2 -19.10 -13.99 28.18
C GLU A 2 -18.66 -12.60 27.70
N VAL A 3 -18.02 -11.84 28.59
CA VAL A 3 -17.39 -10.57 28.24
C VAL A 3 -16.02 -10.92 27.65
N PRO A 4 -15.76 -10.65 26.36
CA PRO A 4 -14.45 -10.93 25.79
C PRO A 4 -13.42 -10.07 26.52
N LEU A 5 -12.43 -10.71 27.12
CA LEU A 5 -11.25 -10.04 27.66
C LEU A 5 -10.41 -9.58 26.47
N THR A 6 -10.62 -8.34 26.03
CA THR A 6 -9.72 -7.69 25.07
C THR A 6 -8.46 -7.28 25.80
N ASP A 7 -7.30 -7.74 25.34
CA ASP A 7 -6.00 -7.24 25.81
C ASP A 7 -5.98 -5.71 25.68
N ASN A 8 -5.52 -5.00 26.72
CA ASN A 8 -5.65 -3.53 26.84
C ASN A 8 -4.63 -2.77 25.97
N ASN A 9 -4.10 -3.41 24.93
CA ASN A 9 -3.02 -2.86 24.14
C ASN A 9 -3.55 -2.29 22.83
N THR A 10 -3.57 -0.96 22.72
CA THR A 10 -3.81 -0.26 21.45
C THR A 10 -2.56 -0.27 20.58
N TYR A 11 -2.73 -0.62 19.29
CA TYR A 11 -1.67 -0.61 18.28
C TYR A 11 -2.09 0.27 17.10
N ASN A 12 -1.11 0.82 16.39
CA ASN A 12 -1.34 1.35 15.05
C ASN A 12 -1.42 0.18 14.07
N TYR A 13 -2.48 0.12 13.28
CA TYR A 13 -2.71 -0.94 12.32
C TYR A 13 -2.35 -0.48 10.90
N TYR A 14 -1.43 -1.21 10.28
CA TYR A 14 -0.94 -0.90 8.93
C TYR A 14 -1.25 -2.04 7.98
N LYS A 15 -1.60 -1.66 6.74
CA LYS A 15 -1.72 -2.56 5.60
C LYS A 15 -0.71 -2.13 4.54
N MET A 16 0.08 -3.08 4.08
CA MET A 16 0.99 -2.90 2.97
C MET A 16 0.24 -2.93 1.63
N TYR A 17 0.48 -1.94 0.79
CA TYR A 17 0.00 -1.91 -0.59
C TYR A 17 1.16 -2.20 -1.54
N SER A 18 1.02 -3.27 -2.32
CA SER A 18 1.99 -3.65 -3.35
C SER A 18 1.87 -2.73 -4.56
N LEU A 19 2.87 -1.87 -4.76
CA LEU A 19 2.92 -0.98 -5.92
C LEU A 19 3.63 -1.67 -7.11
N PRO A 20 3.10 -1.52 -8.34
CA PRO A 20 3.79 -1.96 -9.55
C PRO A 20 5.13 -1.26 -9.72
N ILE A 21 6.12 -1.98 -10.22
CA ILE A 21 7.45 -1.49 -10.53
C ILE A 21 7.74 -1.91 -11.97
N LEU A 22 7.80 -0.93 -12.87
CA LEU A 22 8.14 -1.14 -14.27
C LEU A 22 9.66 -1.20 -14.43
N ASP A 23 10.17 -2.31 -14.97
CA ASP A 23 11.53 -2.44 -15.46
C ASP A 23 11.53 -2.13 -16.97
N GLN A 24 11.94 -0.91 -17.31
CA GLN A 24 11.97 -0.44 -18.70
C GLN A 24 12.97 -1.20 -19.58
N LEU A 25 14.02 -1.79 -19.00
CA LEU A 25 15.04 -2.50 -19.77
C LEU A 25 14.54 -3.88 -20.19
N ARG A 26 13.70 -4.50 -19.38
CA ARG A 26 13.15 -5.84 -19.60
C ARG A 26 11.73 -5.82 -20.16
N ASP A 27 11.08 -4.66 -20.17
CA ASP A 27 9.64 -4.51 -20.43
C ASP A 27 8.81 -5.45 -19.54
N GLU A 28 9.20 -5.54 -18.27
CA GLU A 28 8.53 -6.36 -17.26
C GLU A 28 7.97 -5.48 -16.15
N THR A 29 6.79 -5.84 -15.66
CA THR A 29 6.25 -5.23 -14.45
C THR A 29 6.31 -6.23 -13.32
N SER A 30 6.81 -5.76 -12.18
CA SER A 30 6.95 -6.57 -10.98
C SER A 30 6.25 -5.92 -9.79
N ILE A 31 5.82 -6.74 -8.84
CA ILE A 31 5.28 -6.29 -7.56
C ILE A 31 5.96 -7.04 -6.42
N ILE A 32 6.00 -6.43 -5.24
CA ILE A 32 6.37 -7.12 -4.00
C ILE A 32 5.08 -7.65 -3.38
N ILE A 33 4.93 -8.97 -3.28
CA ILE A 33 3.78 -9.59 -2.60
C ILE A 33 4.28 -10.09 -1.24
N PRO A 34 4.02 -9.36 -0.14
CA PRO A 34 4.37 -9.85 1.18
C PRO A 34 3.45 -11.02 1.55
N GLU A 35 4.01 -12.04 2.20
CA GLU A 35 3.23 -13.16 2.76
C GLU A 35 2.25 -12.68 3.85
N TYR A 36 2.69 -11.69 4.65
CA TYR A 36 1.91 -11.06 5.73
C TYR A 36 1.80 -9.55 5.47
N PRO A 37 0.75 -9.09 4.76
CA PRO A 37 0.60 -7.68 4.38
C PRO A 37 0.09 -6.78 5.50
N PHE A 38 -0.14 -7.30 6.71
CA PHE A 38 -0.72 -6.56 7.83
C PHE A 38 0.23 -6.53 9.01
N LEU A 39 0.32 -5.38 9.68
CA LEU A 39 1.23 -5.16 10.80
C LEU A 39 0.58 -4.30 11.87
N MET A 40 0.67 -4.74 13.12
CA MET A 40 0.34 -3.93 14.29
C MET A 40 1.63 -3.40 14.93
N VAL A 41 1.67 -2.10 15.25
CA VAL A 41 2.86 -1.44 15.78
C VAL A 41 2.53 -0.65 17.04
N LYS A 42 3.34 -0.83 18.09
CA LYS A 42 3.28 -0.06 19.34
C LYS A 42 4.71 0.21 19.84
N GLY A 43 5.21 1.41 19.62
CA GLY A 43 6.61 1.75 19.92
C GLY A 43 7.56 0.89 19.09
N SER A 44 8.47 0.16 19.75
CA SER A 44 9.39 -0.79 19.12
C SER A 44 8.82 -2.20 18.94
N LYS A 45 7.57 -2.45 19.35
CA LYS A 45 6.91 -3.74 19.19
C LYS A 45 6.17 -3.80 17.86
N TYR A 46 6.44 -4.86 17.09
CA TYR A 46 5.83 -5.16 15.81
C TYR A 46 5.18 -6.54 15.89
N LEU A 47 3.93 -6.64 15.43
CA LEU A 47 3.18 -7.90 15.42
C LEU A 47 2.54 -8.06 14.04
N PRO A 48 3.11 -8.87 13.14
CA PRO A 48 2.49 -9.11 11.85
C PRO A 48 1.26 -10.02 12.02
N VAL A 49 0.30 -9.83 11.11
CA VAL A 49 -1.03 -10.42 11.22
C VAL A 49 -1.36 -11.18 9.93
N ALA A 50 -1.87 -12.41 10.07
CA ALA A 50 -2.13 -13.30 8.93
C ALA A 50 -3.26 -12.78 8.03
N SER A 51 -4.29 -12.21 8.64
CA SER A 51 -5.52 -11.79 7.96
C SER A 51 -5.96 -10.40 8.41
N PRO A 52 -6.79 -9.70 7.61
CA PRO A 52 -7.27 -8.37 7.97
C PRO A 52 -7.98 -8.39 9.32
N CYS A 53 -7.75 -7.36 10.15
CA CYS A 53 -8.52 -7.18 11.37
C CYS A 53 -9.94 -6.69 11.05
N LEU A 54 -10.89 -6.97 11.94
CA LEU A 54 -12.28 -6.60 11.72
C LEU A 54 -12.46 -5.11 12.00
N GLN A 55 -12.94 -4.36 11.02
CA GLN A 55 -13.30 -2.95 11.22
C GLN A 55 -14.55 -2.86 12.11
N ILE A 56 -14.48 -2.06 13.16
CA ILE A 56 -15.57 -1.89 14.16
C ILE A 56 -16.21 -0.50 14.14
N SER A 57 -15.58 0.48 13.51
CA SER A 57 -16.16 1.81 13.33
C SER A 57 -15.73 2.45 12.00
N ALA A 58 -16.46 3.47 11.58
CA ALA A 58 -16.15 4.24 10.37
C ALA A 58 -14.85 5.04 10.49
N ASP A 59 -14.35 5.27 11.71
CA ASP A 59 -13.16 6.06 12.02
C ASP A 59 -11.88 5.22 12.05
N ASP A 60 -11.75 4.26 11.13
CA ASP A 60 -10.56 3.37 11.01
C ASP A 60 -10.17 2.66 12.31
N GLN A 61 -11.15 2.25 13.12
CA GLN A 61 -10.91 1.40 14.29
C GLN A 61 -11.10 -0.06 13.92
N TYR A 62 -10.14 -0.89 14.35
CA TYR A 62 -10.09 -2.32 14.04
C TYR A 62 -9.93 -3.14 15.31
N ILE A 63 -10.55 -4.31 15.37
CA ILE A 63 -10.34 -5.34 16.39
C ILE A 63 -9.64 -6.55 15.78
N CYS A 64 -8.52 -6.95 16.38
CA CYS A 64 -7.71 -8.07 15.94
C CYS A 64 -7.83 -9.21 16.96
N ASN A 65 -7.99 -10.45 16.49
CA ASN A 65 -7.91 -11.63 17.35
C ASN A 65 -6.43 -11.98 17.61
N GLU A 66 -6.08 -12.33 18.85
CA GLU A 66 -4.73 -12.77 19.20
C GLU A 66 -4.26 -13.98 18.38
N ASN A 67 -5.19 -14.89 18.04
CA ASN A 67 -4.91 -16.06 17.20
C ASN A 67 -4.50 -15.68 15.75
N ASN A 68 -4.67 -14.42 15.37
CA ASN A 68 -4.30 -13.90 14.05
C ASN A 68 -2.86 -13.36 14.03
N VAL A 69 -2.24 -13.19 15.20
CA VAL A 69 -0.84 -12.78 15.31
C VAL A 69 0.05 -13.94 14.90
N VAL A 70 0.98 -13.67 13.98
CA VAL A 70 1.89 -14.70 13.48
C VAL A 70 3.25 -14.52 14.13
N THR A 71 3.86 -15.63 14.53
CA THR A 71 5.19 -15.68 15.13
C THR A 71 6.18 -16.38 14.19
N PHE A 72 7.35 -15.79 14.00
CA PHE A 72 8.39 -16.31 13.11
C PHE A 72 9.76 -16.17 13.77
N SER A 73 10.73 -16.95 13.27
CA SER A 73 12.12 -16.88 13.69
C SER A 73 12.89 -15.71 13.07
N THR A 74 12.37 -15.11 11.99
CA THR A 74 12.97 -14.00 11.27
C THR A 74 11.95 -12.89 11.00
N LEU A 75 12.45 -11.66 10.79
CA LEU A 75 11.60 -10.50 10.48
C LEU A 75 10.96 -10.67 9.10
N THR A 76 9.64 -10.46 9.01
CA THR A 76 8.87 -10.45 7.76
C THR A 76 9.33 -9.33 6.81
N CYS A 77 8.97 -9.43 5.53
CA CYS A 77 9.28 -8.36 4.55
C CYS A 77 8.81 -6.98 5.03
N MET A 78 7.60 -6.89 5.59
CA MET A 78 7.05 -5.62 6.06
C MET A 78 7.87 -5.06 7.23
N GLU A 79 8.31 -5.91 8.16
CA GLU A 79 9.19 -5.50 9.25
C GLU A 79 10.58 -5.07 8.77
N GLN A 80 11.18 -5.81 7.82
CA GLN A 80 12.47 -5.45 7.21
C GLN A 80 12.41 -4.07 6.54
N LEU A 81 11.32 -3.78 5.84
CA LEU A 81 11.08 -2.48 5.21
C LEU A 81 10.87 -1.36 6.23
N MET A 82 10.05 -1.58 7.26
CA MET A 82 9.80 -0.60 8.32
C MET A 82 11.06 -0.28 9.13
N GLN A 83 11.97 -1.24 9.26
CA GLN A 83 13.26 -1.05 9.92
C GLN A 83 14.37 -0.53 8.98
N PHE A 84 14.06 -0.23 7.73
CA PHE A 84 15.02 0.23 6.72
C PHE A 84 16.23 -0.70 6.57
N GLN A 85 16.00 -2.01 6.64
CA GLN A 85 17.09 -2.97 6.48
C GLN A 85 17.66 -2.94 5.06
N SER A 86 18.98 -3.09 4.96
CA SER A 86 19.67 -3.18 3.66
C SER A 86 19.43 -4.50 2.94
N ASN A 87 19.15 -5.58 3.70
CA ASN A 87 18.90 -6.90 3.17
C ASN A 87 17.39 -7.21 3.20
N LEU A 88 16.71 -7.02 2.07
CA LEU A 88 15.29 -7.26 1.89
C LEU A 88 14.99 -8.65 1.28
N SER A 89 15.70 -9.68 1.76
CA SER A 89 15.66 -11.03 1.19
C SER A 89 14.25 -11.63 1.13
N LEU A 90 13.37 -11.26 2.07
CA LEU A 90 11.99 -11.73 2.11
C LEU A 90 11.03 -10.89 1.27
N CYS A 91 11.47 -9.75 0.73
CA CYS A 91 10.68 -8.91 -0.17
C CYS A 91 10.90 -9.28 -1.63
N SER A 92 10.65 -10.55 -1.97
CA SER A 92 10.83 -11.03 -3.34
C SER A 92 9.90 -10.32 -4.32
N ARG A 93 10.45 -9.84 -5.43
CA ARG A 93 9.67 -9.30 -6.54
C ARG A 93 9.10 -10.44 -7.36
N ARG A 94 7.83 -10.33 -7.75
CA ARG A 94 7.14 -11.25 -8.64
C ARG A 94 6.77 -10.51 -9.91
N VAL A 95 7.16 -11.06 -11.06
CA VAL A 95 6.73 -10.55 -12.36
C VAL A 95 5.24 -10.82 -12.50
N VAL A 96 4.48 -9.81 -12.91
CA VAL A 96 3.04 -9.87 -13.08
C VAL A 96 2.64 -9.27 -14.41
N GLN A 97 1.60 -9.83 -15.01
CA GLN A 97 0.94 -9.19 -16.14
C GLN A 97 -0.03 -8.14 -15.62
N MET A 98 0.14 -6.91 -16.09
CA MET A 98 -0.70 -5.77 -15.72
C MET A 98 -1.24 -5.09 -16.98
N GLU A 99 -2.41 -4.48 -16.83
CA GLU A 99 -2.99 -3.57 -17.81
C GLU A 99 -2.03 -2.41 -18.09
N GLU A 100 -2.12 -1.81 -19.28
CA GLU A 100 -1.21 -0.72 -19.66
C GLU A 100 -1.34 0.51 -18.78
N MET A 101 -2.52 0.74 -18.21
CA MET A 101 -2.77 1.83 -17.28
C MET A 101 -3.64 1.35 -16.13
N LYS A 102 -3.31 1.76 -14.91
CA LYS A 102 -4.11 1.48 -13.72
C LYS A 102 -4.19 2.71 -12.83
N VAL A 103 -5.39 3.02 -12.37
CA VAL A 103 -5.66 4.12 -11.44
C VAL A 103 -6.36 3.57 -10.22
N GLN A 104 -5.80 3.82 -9.04
CA GLN A 104 -6.38 3.39 -7.77
C GLN A 104 -6.49 4.57 -6.83
N ARG A 105 -7.71 4.88 -6.40
CA ARG A 105 -7.96 5.90 -5.39
C ARG A 105 -7.52 5.40 -4.01
N LEU A 106 -6.75 6.20 -3.29
CA LEU A 106 -6.33 5.95 -1.91
C LEU A 106 -7.19 6.73 -0.90
N SER A 107 -7.48 7.99 -1.21
CA SER A 107 -8.31 8.89 -0.38
C SER A 107 -9.13 9.84 -1.26
N SER A 108 -9.80 10.82 -0.67
CA SER A 108 -10.55 11.84 -1.41
C SER A 108 -9.70 12.60 -2.43
N ASP A 109 -8.42 12.80 -2.10
CA ASP A 109 -7.43 13.69 -2.72
C ASP A 109 -6.12 12.99 -3.12
N SER A 110 -6.05 11.65 -3.04
CA SER A 110 -4.86 10.89 -3.44
C SER A 110 -5.16 9.63 -4.24
N TRP A 111 -4.30 9.39 -5.23
CA TRP A 111 -4.38 8.29 -6.19
C TRP A 111 -3.01 7.67 -6.42
N ILE A 112 -2.99 6.38 -6.67
CA ILE A 112 -1.87 5.67 -7.30
C ILE A 112 -2.20 5.58 -8.78
N VAL A 113 -1.27 6.07 -9.61
CA VAL A 113 -1.36 5.94 -11.07
C VAL A 113 -0.19 5.12 -11.54
N TYR A 114 -0.46 4.08 -12.31
CA TYR A 114 0.53 3.26 -12.98
C TYR A 114 0.31 3.32 -14.48
N SER A 115 1.39 3.49 -15.23
CA SER A 115 1.40 3.41 -16.68
C SER A 115 2.59 2.57 -17.17
N ARG A 116 2.33 1.59 -18.03
CA ARG A 116 3.35 0.78 -18.70
C ARG A 116 4.01 1.52 -19.85
N ASN A 117 3.23 2.35 -20.55
CA ASN A 117 3.65 3.16 -21.68
C ASN A 117 3.71 4.64 -21.28
N ASN A 118 4.28 5.49 -22.14
CA ASN A 118 4.22 6.94 -21.95
C ASN A 118 2.75 7.39 -22.06
N ALA A 119 2.15 7.77 -20.94
CA ALA A 119 0.80 8.33 -20.90
C ALA A 119 0.84 9.82 -20.54
N VAL A 120 -0.13 10.59 -21.01
CA VAL A 120 -0.23 12.02 -20.68
C VAL A 120 -1.26 12.22 -19.59
N MET A 121 -0.79 12.62 -18.42
CA MET A 121 -1.65 13.04 -17.32
C MET A 121 -1.87 14.55 -17.40
N SER A 122 -3.14 14.96 -17.45
CA SER A 122 -3.54 16.36 -17.42
C SER A 122 -4.20 16.68 -16.09
N TYR A 123 -3.77 17.77 -15.45
CA TYR A 123 -4.43 18.35 -14.29
C TYR A 123 -5.19 19.59 -14.73
N LYS A 124 -6.49 19.61 -14.47
CA LYS A 124 -7.35 20.76 -14.75
C LYS A 124 -7.80 21.39 -13.44
N CYS A 125 -7.48 22.65 -13.22
CA CYS A 125 -7.85 23.44 -12.04
C CYS A 125 -8.49 24.75 -12.50
N GLY A 126 -9.83 24.81 -12.53
CA GLY A 126 -10.53 25.94 -13.17
C GLY A 126 -10.22 26.01 -14.67
N ASP A 127 -9.63 27.11 -15.11
CA ASP A 127 -9.21 27.35 -16.50
C ASP A 127 -7.77 26.89 -16.79
N ASP A 128 -6.99 26.61 -15.74
CA ASP A 128 -5.60 26.17 -15.89
C ASP A 128 -5.52 24.68 -16.19
N ILE A 129 -4.77 24.33 -17.23
CA ILE A 129 -4.48 22.94 -17.60
C ILE A 129 -2.96 22.75 -17.62
N SER A 130 -2.46 21.88 -16.75
CA SER A 130 -1.08 21.40 -16.80
C SER A 130 -1.04 19.96 -17.33
N LYS A 131 0.02 19.62 -18.05
CA LYS A 131 0.23 18.28 -18.61
C LYS A 131 1.57 17.73 -18.18
N THR A 132 1.62 16.45 -17.88
CA THR A 132 2.85 15.75 -17.50
C THR A 132 2.82 14.35 -18.09
N THR A 133 3.94 13.93 -18.67
CA THR A 133 4.10 12.55 -19.14
C THR A 133 4.47 11.66 -17.97
N ILE A 134 3.80 10.52 -17.84
CA ILE A 134 4.05 9.52 -16.81
C ILE A 134 4.45 8.18 -17.42
N LEU A 135 5.42 7.52 -16.78
CA LEU A 135 5.88 6.18 -17.12
C LEU A 135 6.32 5.46 -15.84
N GLY A 136 5.62 4.38 -15.47
CA GLY A 136 5.77 3.69 -14.20
C GLY A 136 4.69 4.08 -13.19
N THR A 137 5.01 3.97 -11.90
CA THR A 137 4.05 4.20 -10.79
C THR A 137 4.30 5.53 -10.09
N TYR A 138 3.23 6.28 -9.87
CA TYR A 138 3.23 7.61 -9.25
C TYR A 138 2.18 7.68 -8.14
N LEU A 139 2.52 8.38 -7.06
CA LEU A 139 1.55 8.85 -6.07
C LEU A 139 1.15 10.25 -6.47
N VAL A 140 -0.12 10.43 -6.80
CA VAL A 140 -0.68 11.71 -7.25
C VAL A 140 -1.59 12.26 -6.17
N ARG A 141 -1.42 13.55 -5.86
CA ARG A 141 -2.34 14.31 -5.01
C ARG A 141 -2.97 15.42 -5.84
N ILE A 142 -4.27 15.61 -5.69
CA ILE A 142 -5.03 16.64 -6.39
C ILE A 142 -5.55 17.64 -5.38
N GLU A 143 -5.39 18.93 -5.68
CA GLU A 143 -5.96 19.99 -4.86
C GLU A 143 -7.51 20.03 -4.97
N PRO A 144 -8.22 20.51 -3.94
CA PRO A 144 -9.67 20.60 -3.99
C PRO A 144 -10.16 21.43 -5.20
N GLY A 145 -11.10 20.88 -5.97
CA GLY A 145 -11.66 21.54 -7.16
C GLY A 145 -10.86 21.30 -8.46
N CYS A 146 -9.80 20.50 -8.42
CA CYS A 146 -9.07 20.06 -9.59
C CYS A 146 -9.46 18.64 -10.03
N GLU A 147 -9.23 18.31 -11.30
CA GLU A 147 -9.52 17.01 -11.90
C GLU A 147 -8.28 16.45 -12.62
N ILE A 148 -8.09 15.12 -12.55
CA ILE A 148 -7.12 14.40 -13.36
C ILE A 148 -7.82 13.80 -14.58
N ILE A 149 -7.23 14.02 -15.75
CA ILE A 149 -7.60 13.37 -17.00
C ILE A 149 -6.38 12.62 -17.51
N LEU A 150 -6.56 11.34 -17.82
CA LEU A 150 -5.51 10.46 -18.32
C LEU A 150 -5.78 10.15 -19.79
N TRP A 151 -4.75 10.29 -20.62
CA TRP A 151 -4.76 10.06 -22.06
C TRP A 151 -3.71 9.03 -22.45
#